data_AF-A0A6G3YZ36-F1
#
_entry.id   AF-A0A6G3YZ36-F1
#
_cell.length_a   1.000
_cell.length_b   1.000
_cell.length_c   1.000
_cell.angle_alpha   90.00
_cell.angle_beta   90.00
_cell.angle_gamma   90.00
#
_symmetry.space_group_name_H-M   'P 1'
#
loop_
_entity.id
_entity.type
_entity.pdbx_description
1 polymer ?
#
loop_
_entity_poly.entity_id
_entity_poly.type
_entity_poly.pdbx_seq_one_letter_code
_entity_poly.pdbx_strand_id
1 'polypeptide(L)'
;MVVTNPTLDAYELYASEQAERYLNEEVCSELPDELNELIGGQCTEIVQTLQPNVQALIRDRTTRLNLGVASIYRTTLGIPELVMLPRYEIETVGILGKFITYRATQVQ
;
A
#
# COMPACT_ATOMS: atom_id res chain seq x y z
N MET A 1 -8.61 -6.48 -26.08
CA MET A 1 -9.66 -6.90 -25.12
C MET A 1 -10.20 -5.64 -24.46
N VAL A 2 -11.51 -5.52 -24.28
CA VAL A 2 -12.12 -4.35 -23.63
C VAL A 2 -11.84 -4.45 -22.13
N VAL A 3 -10.66 -3.98 -21.72
CA VAL A 3 -10.21 -3.96 -20.32
C VAL A 3 -10.76 -2.68 -19.69
N THR A 4 -12.06 -2.65 -19.38
CA THR A 4 -12.65 -1.54 -18.61
C THR A 4 -12.14 -1.54 -17.16
N ASN A 5 -11.71 -2.70 -16.68
CA ASN A 5 -11.40 -2.91 -15.29
C ASN A 5 -9.91 -3.24 -15.13
N PRO A 6 -9.13 -2.43 -14.38
CA PRO A 6 -7.70 -2.64 -14.22
C PRO A 6 -7.38 -4.04 -13.67
N THR A 7 -6.15 -4.53 -13.88
CA THR A 7 -5.70 -5.85 -13.40
C THR A 7 -5.19 -5.79 -11.95
N LEU A 8 -4.95 -6.96 -11.35
CA LEU A 8 -4.29 -7.04 -10.04
C LEU A 8 -2.86 -6.51 -10.12
N ASP A 9 -2.08 -6.88 -11.15
CA ASP A 9 -0.72 -6.36 -11.35
C ASP A 9 -0.69 -4.82 -11.46
N ALA A 10 -1.67 -4.22 -12.13
CA ALA A 10 -1.79 -2.77 -12.23
C ALA A 10 -2.13 -2.14 -10.87
N TYR A 11 -2.92 -2.83 -10.05
CA TYR A 11 -3.24 -2.39 -8.69
C TYR A 11 -2.03 -2.50 -7.77
N GLU A 12 -1.25 -3.57 -7.87
CA GLU A 12 -0.03 -3.79 -7.09
C GLU A 12 0.95 -2.63 -7.27
N LEU A 13 1.20 -2.23 -8.52
CA LEU A 13 2.05 -1.10 -8.84
C LEU A 13 1.50 0.22 -8.27
N TYR A 14 0.21 0.49 -8.49
CA TYR A 14 -0.44 1.69 -7.94
C TYR A 14 -0.34 1.73 -6.42
N ALA A 15 -0.65 0.63 -5.74
CA ALA A 15 -0.68 0.58 -4.29
C ALA A 15 0.72 0.66 -3.68
N SER A 16 1.74 0.08 -4.32
CA SER A 16 3.13 0.21 -3.86
C SER A 16 3.63 1.65 -4.01
N GLU A 17 3.31 2.32 -5.11
CA GLU A 17 3.65 3.74 -5.31
C GLU A 17 2.94 4.65 -4.29
N GLN A 18 1.67 4.37 -3.96
CA GLN A 18 0.97 5.13 -2.92
C GLN A 18 1.57 4.89 -1.54
N ALA A 19 1.95 3.65 -1.22
CA ALA A 19 2.61 3.32 0.04
C ALA A 19 3.96 4.03 0.16
N GLU A 20 4.78 4.00 -0.89
CA GLU A 20 6.06 4.73 -0.93
C GLU A 20 5.85 6.24 -0.78
N ARG A 21 4.86 6.81 -1.49
CA ARG A 21 4.54 8.23 -1.37
C ARG A 21 4.18 8.59 0.07
N TYR A 22 3.27 7.87 0.69
CA TYR A 22 2.85 8.12 2.07
C TYR A 22 4.01 7.97 3.06
N LEU A 23 4.83 6.93 2.91
CA LEU A 23 6.00 6.72 3.76
C LEU A 23 7.02 7.84 3.62
N ASN A 24 7.25 8.35 2.41
CA ASN A 24 8.19 9.45 2.20
C ASN A 24 7.63 10.80 2.64
N GLU A 25 6.39 11.13 2.25
CA GLU A 25 5.82 12.45 2.44
C GLU A 25 5.32 12.68 3.86
N GLU A 26 4.73 11.67 4.50
CA GLU A 26 4.19 11.79 5.86
C GLU A 26 5.15 11.16 6.88
N VAL A 27 5.49 9.88 6.73
CA VAL A 27 6.25 9.16 7.79
C VAL A 27 7.70 9.64 7.91
N CYS A 28 8.44 9.73 6.80
CA CYS A 28 9.83 10.16 6.83
C CYS A 28 9.98 11.66 7.10
N SER A 29 9.05 12.49 6.62
CA SER A 29 9.06 13.94 6.87
C SER A 29 8.75 14.30 8.32
N GLU A 30 7.85 13.54 8.96
CA GLU A 30 7.45 13.75 10.36
C GLU A 30 8.23 12.86 11.34
N LEU A 31 9.27 12.16 10.86
CA LEU A 31 10.07 11.27 11.69
C LEU A 31 10.86 12.09 12.74
N PRO A 32 10.75 11.78 14.04
CA PRO A 32 11.55 12.42 15.07
C PRO A 32 13.05 12.32 14.79
N ASP A 33 13.80 13.39 15.07
CA ASP A 33 15.23 13.47 14.78
C ASP A 33 16.02 12.30 15.41
N GLU A 34 15.65 11.84 16.62
CA GLU A 34 16.37 10.73 17.28
C GLU A 34 16.19 9.41 16.52
N LEU A 35 15.00 9.17 15.94
CA LEU A 35 14.73 7.99 15.12
C LEU A 35 15.38 8.12 13.75
N ASN A 36 15.37 9.33 13.17
CA ASN A 36 16.04 9.60 11.91
C ASN A 36 17.55 9.38 12.03
N GLU A 37 18.17 9.82 13.12
CA GLU A 37 19.60 9.61 13.39
C GLU A 37 19.93 8.13 13.64
N LEU A 38 19.05 7.39 14.32
CA LEU A 38 19.21 5.94 14.53
C LEU A 38 19.28 5.16 13.21
N ILE A 39 18.51 5.57 12.21
CA ILE A 39 18.54 4.99 10.85
C ILE A 39 19.52 5.73 9.91
N GLY A 40 20.37 6.60 10.46
CA GLY A 40 21.42 7.30 9.73
C GLY A 40 20.93 8.32 8.71
N GLY A 41 19.74 8.90 8.90
CA GLY A 41 19.16 9.89 7.99
C GLY A 41 18.65 9.30 6.66
N GLN A 42 18.57 7.98 6.55
CA GLN A 42 18.33 7.27 5.29
C GLN A 42 16.88 6.75 5.16
N CYS A 43 15.91 7.39 5.82
CA CYS A 43 14.50 6.94 5.80
C CYS A 43 13.99 6.68 4.38
N THR A 44 14.16 7.65 3.47
CA THR A 44 13.73 7.54 2.07
C THR A 44 14.43 6.42 1.31
N GLU A 45 15.73 6.20 1.56
CA GLU A 45 16.50 5.14 0.91
C GLU A 45 16.07 3.75 1.39
N ILE A 46 15.73 3.62 2.68
CA ILE A 46 15.14 2.40 3.24
C ILE A 46 13.77 2.13 2.60
N VAL A 47 12.91 3.14 2.49
CA VAL A 47 11.60 3.00 1.83
C VAL A 47 11.76 2.50 0.39
N GLN A 48 12.66 3.10 -0.38
CA GLN A 48 12.94 2.68 -1.76
C GLN A 48 13.47 1.24 -1.83
N THR A 49 14.38 0.88 -0.93
CA THR A 49 14.95 -0.48 -0.87
C THR A 49 13.89 -1.53 -0.55
N LEU A 50 12.89 -1.18 0.27
CA LEU A 50 11.81 -2.06 0.63
C LEU A 50 10.67 -2.10 -0.40
N GLN A 51 10.62 -1.17 -1.35
CA GLN A 51 9.54 -1.05 -2.33
C GLN A 51 9.19 -2.38 -3.04
N PRO A 52 10.16 -3.21 -3.52
CA PRO A 52 9.83 -4.50 -4.15
C PRO A 52 9.18 -5.50 -3.19
N ASN A 53 9.60 -5.48 -1.92
CA ASN A 53 9.01 -6.33 -0.88
C ASN A 53 7.59 -5.86 -0.52
N VAL A 54 7.36 -4.54 -0.49
CA VAL A 54 6.03 -3.96 -0.30
C VAL A 54 5.09 -4.36 -1.43
N GLN A 55 5.56 -4.32 -2.69
CA GLN A 55 4.77 -4.74 -3.84
C GLN A 55 4.35 -6.22 -3.73
N ALA A 56 5.29 -7.12 -3.41
CA ALA A 56 5.00 -8.53 -3.21
C ALA A 56 4.02 -8.76 -2.05
N LEU A 57 4.20 -8.03 -0.93
CA LEU A 57 3.30 -8.10 0.21
C LEU A 57 1.88 -7.64 -0.15
N ILE A 58 1.75 -6.54 -0.91
CA ILE A 58 0.45 -6.05 -1.38
C ILE A 58 -0.23 -7.15 -2.20
N ARG A 59 0.44 -7.70 -3.22
CA ARG A 59 -0.11 -8.78 -4.04
C ARG A 59 -0.66 -9.93 -3.19
N ASP A 60 0.15 -10.43 -2.27
CA ASP A 60 -0.19 -11.61 -1.47
C ASP A 60 -1.30 -11.32 -0.44
N ARG A 61 -1.51 -10.04 -0.11
CA ARG A 61 -2.50 -9.57 0.86
C ARG A 61 -3.69 -8.84 0.23
N THR A 62 -3.77 -8.79 -1.09
CA THR A 62 -4.88 -8.18 -1.82
C THR A 62 -5.86 -9.23 -2.31
N THR A 63 -7.14 -8.98 -2.07
CA THR A 63 -8.24 -9.71 -2.68
C THR A 63 -8.97 -8.81 -3.68
N ARG A 64 -9.31 -9.36 -4.85
CA ARG A 64 -10.02 -8.65 -5.92
C ARG A 64 -11.43 -9.18 -6.08
N LEU A 65 -12.42 -8.30 -5.96
CA LEU A 65 -13.81 -8.57 -6.30
C LEU A 65 -14.17 -7.86 -7.61
N ASN A 66 -14.46 -8.61 -8.66
CA ASN A 66 -14.85 -8.06 -9.96
C ASN A 66 -16.38 -7.89 -10.04
N LEU A 67 -16.85 -6.67 -10.29
CA LEU A 67 -18.25 -6.30 -10.43
C LEU A 67 -18.64 -6.02 -11.90
N GLY A 68 -17.83 -6.49 -12.85
CA GLY A 68 -17.98 -6.22 -14.29
C GLY A 68 -17.32 -4.90 -14.69
N VAL A 69 -18.02 -3.77 -14.50
CA VAL A 69 -17.53 -2.43 -14.90
C VAL A 69 -16.53 -1.83 -13.92
N ALA A 70 -16.47 -2.35 -12.69
CA ALA A 70 -15.54 -1.94 -11.64
C ALA A 70 -15.01 -3.15 -10.89
N SER A 71 -13.85 -3.03 -10.23
CA SER A 71 -13.37 -3.98 -9.23
C SER A 71 -13.23 -3.29 -7.88
N ILE A 72 -13.37 -4.05 -6.81
CA ILE A 72 -12.95 -3.66 -5.48
C ILE A 72 -11.69 -4.44 -5.15
N TYR A 73 -10.66 -3.73 -4.72
CA TYR A 73 -9.41 -4.27 -4.21
C TYR A 73 -9.38 -4.03 -2.71
N ARG A 74 -9.30 -5.11 -1.93
CA ARG A 74 -9.15 -5.04 -0.49
C ARG A 74 -7.78 -5.58 -0.11
N THR A 75 -6.97 -4.74 0.49
CA THR A 75 -5.60 -5.05 0.90
C THR A 75 -5.52 -5.02 2.41
N THR A 76 -5.09 -6.12 3.02
CA THR A 76 -4.93 -6.24 4.47
C THR A 76 -3.46 -6.25 4.82
N LEU A 77 -2.93 -5.09 5.22
CA LEU A 77 -1.53 -4.92 5.60
C LEU A 77 -1.37 -5.13 7.10
N GLY A 78 -0.41 -5.94 7.51
CA GLY A 78 -0.08 -6.17 8.91
C GLY A 78 0.84 -7.36 9.05
N ILE A 79 1.68 -7.36 10.07
CA ILE A 79 2.62 -8.43 10.35
C ILE A 79 1.97 -9.35 11.40
N PRO A 80 1.50 -10.55 11.03
CA PRO A 80 0.75 -11.41 11.96
C PRO A 80 1.54 -11.79 13.22
N GLU A 81 2.87 -11.85 13.10
CA GLU A 81 3.80 -12.23 14.15
C GLU A 81 4.04 -11.10 15.16
N LEU A 82 3.78 -9.84 14.78
CA LEU A 82 3.97 -8.66 15.61
C LEU A 82 2.61 -8.10 16.01
N VAL A 83 2.00 -8.71 17.03
CA VAL A 83 0.67 -8.34 17.58
C VAL A 83 0.61 -6.88 18.06
N MET A 84 1.76 -6.29 18.38
CA MET A 84 1.89 -4.88 18.77
C MET A 84 1.80 -3.89 17.60
N LEU A 85 1.91 -4.36 16.35
CA LEU A 85 1.77 -3.50 15.18
C LEU A 85 0.32 -3.46 14.71
N PRO A 86 -0.20 -2.26 14.38
CA PRO A 86 -1.53 -2.12 13.84
C PRO A 86 -1.67 -2.86 12.51
N ARG A 87 -2.82 -3.50 12.33
CA ARG A 87 -3.24 -4.02 11.03
C ARG A 87 -4.06 -2.94 10.34
N TYR A 88 -3.89 -2.81 9.04
CA TYR A 88 -4.60 -1.86 8.20
C TYR A 88 -5.41 -2.61 7.15
N GLU A 89 -6.63 -2.14 6.95
CA GLU A 89 -7.45 -2.56 5.82
C GLU A 89 -7.64 -1.35 4.89
N ILE A 90 -7.23 -1.55 3.64
CA ILE A 90 -7.30 -0.54 2.60
C ILE A 90 -8.26 -1.05 1.52
N GLU A 91 -9.25 -0.25 1.18
CA GLU A 91 -10.17 -0.54 0.08
C GLU A 91 -10.00 0.49 -1.05
N THR A 92 -9.84 -0.04 -2.26
CA THR A 92 -9.66 0.74 -3.48
C THR A 92 -10.65 0.27 -4.53
N VAL A 93 -11.33 1.21 -5.18
CA VAL A 93 -12.14 0.91 -6.35
C VAL A 93 -11.31 1.11 -7.63
N GLY A 94 -11.31 0.11 -8.49
CA GLY A 94 -10.75 0.18 -9.84
C GLY A 94 -11.86 0.34 -10.86
N ILE A 95 -11.88 1.42 -11.63
CA ILE A 95 -12.90 1.70 -12.65
C ILE A 95 -12.30 2.46 -13.83
N LEU A 96 -12.60 2.02 -15.05
CA LEU A 96 -12.13 2.66 -16.30
C LEU A 96 -10.61 2.90 -16.31
N GLY A 97 -9.83 1.92 -15.84
CA GLY A 97 -8.37 2.00 -15.75
C GLY A 97 -7.83 2.95 -14.66
N LYS A 98 -8.68 3.48 -13.79
CA LYS A 98 -8.28 4.33 -12.65
C LYS A 98 -8.46 3.59 -11.34
N PHE A 99 -7.66 3.95 -10.35
CA PHE A 99 -7.79 3.49 -8.97
C PHE A 99 -8.15 4.67 -8.06
N ILE A 100 -9.08 4.45 -7.14
CA ILE A 100 -9.48 5.44 -6.13
C ILE A 100 -9.54 4.73 -4.78
N THR A 101 -8.59 5.05 -3.91
CA THR A 101 -8.59 4.58 -2.52
C THR A 101 -9.63 5.39 -1.75
N TYR A 102 -10.66 4.74 -1.22
CA TYR A 102 -11.76 5.43 -0.52
C TYR A 102 -11.84 5.08 0.96
N ARG A 103 -11.11 4.05 1.40
CA ARG A 103 -11.03 3.63 2.80
C ARG A 103 -9.62 3.17 3.11
N ALA A 104 -9.05 3.70 4.18
CA ALA A 104 -7.89 3.17 4.87
C ALA A 104 -8.22 3.22 6.35
N THR A 105 -8.29 2.07 7.01
CA THR A 105 -8.70 2.00 8.42
C THR A 105 -7.81 1.06 9.17
N GLN A 106 -7.37 1.50 10.34
CA GLN A 106 -6.69 0.65 11.30
C GLN A 106 -7.70 -0.33 11.90
N VAL A 107 -7.43 -1.62 11.76
CA VAL A 107 -8.18 -2.71 12.37
C VAL A 107 -7.33 -3.27 13.52
N GLN A 108 -7.93 -3.32 14.71
CA GLN A 108 -7.26 -3.73 15.96
C GLN A 108 -7.50 -5.22 16.22
#